data_AF-A0AAW9AM40-F1
#
_entry.id   AF-A0AAW9AM40-F1
#
_cell.length_a   1.000
_cell.length_b   1.000
_cell.length_c   1.000
_cell.angle_alpha   90.00
_cell.angle_beta   90.00
_cell.angle_gamma   90.00
#
_symmetry.space_group_name_H-M   'P 1'
#
loop_
_entity.id
_entity.type
_entity.pdbx_description
1 polymer ?
#
loop_
_entity_poly.entity_id
_entity_poly.type
_entity_poly.pdbx_seq_one_letter_code
_entity_poly.pdbx_strand_id
1 'polypeptide(L)'
;MSFELHPQLAKDTTVIGHFPLCVALLHKDNAVPWVILVPKRANLKELHHLPMQEQQQFLLESQAVSQALEATFRPDKLNLGALGNMVPQLHIHHIARFKDDVAWPGPVWGNTKGEFRTEEEQNELLGRIKNVLSLSSIFQKA
;
A
#
# COMPACT_ATOMS: atom_id res chain seq x y z
N MET A 1 0.08 18.09 16.40
CA MET A 1 -0.42 16.72 16.65
C MET A 1 0.59 15.74 16.10
N SER A 2 0.85 14.64 16.79
CA SER A 2 1.63 13.51 16.29
C SER A 2 0.87 12.79 15.17
N PHE A 3 1.59 12.06 14.33
CA PHE A 3 0.96 11.15 13.37
C PHE A 3 0.27 9.99 14.11
N GLU A 4 -0.94 9.67 13.68
CA GLU A 4 -1.70 8.47 14.08
C GLU A 4 -2.35 7.88 12.82
N LEU A 5 -2.34 6.56 12.69
CA LEU A 5 -2.97 5.90 11.54
C LEU A 5 -4.50 5.99 11.67
N HIS A 6 -5.17 6.38 10.59
CA HIS A 6 -6.62 6.52 10.57
C HIS A 6 -7.31 5.20 10.95
N PRO A 7 -8.35 5.20 11.81
CA PRO A 7 -8.99 3.97 12.29
C PRO A 7 -9.47 3.02 11.19
N GLN A 8 -10.01 3.57 10.09
CA GLN A 8 -10.42 2.75 8.95
C GLN A 8 -9.23 2.05 8.28
N LEU A 9 -8.11 2.74 8.07
CA LEU A 9 -6.90 2.11 7.52
C LEU A 9 -6.36 1.04 8.47
N ALA A 10 -6.37 1.30 9.79
CA ALA A 10 -5.97 0.32 10.78
C ALA A 10 -6.86 -0.94 10.78
N LYS A 11 -8.18 -0.77 10.59
CA LYS A 11 -9.14 -1.88 10.48
C LYS A 11 -8.90 -2.73 9.23
N ASP A 12 -8.72 -2.10 8.08
CA ASP A 12 -8.72 -2.75 6.77
C ASP A 12 -7.35 -3.28 6.34
N THR A 13 -6.30 -3.04 7.13
CA THR A 13 -4.94 -3.39 6.75
C THR A 13 -4.16 -4.11 7.85
N THR A 14 -3.03 -4.72 7.47
CA THR A 14 -2.00 -5.23 8.37
C THR A 14 -0.70 -4.47 8.10
N VAL A 15 0.07 -4.13 9.15
CA VAL A 15 1.35 -3.41 8.98
C VAL A 15 2.42 -4.35 8.41
N ILE A 16 3.02 -3.96 7.29
CA ILE A 16 4.17 -4.65 6.69
C ILE A 16 5.47 -4.20 7.37
N GLY A 17 5.61 -2.88 7.51
CA GLY A 17 6.79 -2.23 8.09
C GLY A 17 6.80 -0.74 7.82
N HIS A 18 7.98 -0.15 7.98
CA HIS A 18 8.19 1.29 7.98
C HIS A 18 9.31 1.66 7.01
N PHE A 19 9.05 2.68 6.22
CA PHE A 19 10.06 3.45 5.51
C PHE A 19 10.39 4.73 6.31
N PRO A 20 11.39 5.55 5.91
CA PRO A 20 11.65 6.83 6.55
C PRO A 20 10.39 7.71 6.65
N LEU A 21 9.66 7.88 5.55
CA LEU A 21 8.46 8.71 5.50
C LEU A 21 7.18 7.91 5.73
N CYS A 22 6.98 6.77 5.05
CA CYS A 22 5.71 6.06 5.10
C CYS A 22 5.68 4.89 6.09
N VAL A 23 4.48 4.56 6.59
CA VAL A 23 4.18 3.18 6.99
C VAL A 23 3.64 2.43 5.77
N ALA A 24 4.09 1.20 5.58
CA ALA A 24 3.63 0.30 4.54
C ALA A 24 2.61 -0.68 5.11
N LEU A 25 1.45 -0.77 4.47
CA LEU A 25 0.29 -1.54 4.91
C LEU A 25 -0.12 -2.53 3.82
N LEU A 26 -0.55 -3.72 4.21
CA LEU A 26 -1.16 -4.72 3.33
C LEU A 26 -2.67 -4.68 3.51
N HIS A 27 -3.41 -4.31 2.46
CA HIS A 27 -4.88 -4.32 2.48
C HIS A 27 -5.41 -5.75 2.61
N LYS A 28 -6.48 -5.97 3.40
CA LYS A 28 -7.03 -7.30 3.72
C LYS A 28 -7.94 -7.89 2.64
N ASP A 29 -8.47 -7.07 1.72
CA ASP A 29 -9.28 -7.56 0.58
C ASP A 29 -8.56 -8.66 -0.21
N ASN A 30 -9.28 -9.74 -0.52
CA ASN A 30 -8.72 -10.95 -1.13
C ASN A 30 -8.59 -10.90 -2.66
N ALA A 31 -9.05 -9.85 -3.33
CA ALA A 31 -9.11 -9.82 -4.79
C ALA A 31 -7.72 -9.74 -5.46
N VAL A 32 -6.80 -8.96 -4.90
CA VAL A 32 -5.48 -8.67 -5.50
C VAL A 32 -4.41 -8.35 -4.45
N PRO A 33 -3.10 -8.54 -4.72
CA PRO A 33 -2.04 -8.01 -3.87
C PRO A 33 -2.04 -6.48 -3.87
N TRP A 34 -2.24 -5.90 -2.68
CA TRP A 34 -2.52 -4.48 -2.54
C TRP A 34 -1.78 -3.89 -1.34
N VAL A 35 -0.74 -3.10 -1.62
CA VAL A 35 0.04 -2.36 -0.62
C VAL A 35 -0.42 -0.90 -0.59
N ILE A 36 -0.48 -0.31 0.60
CA ILE A 36 -0.81 1.10 0.80
C ILE A 36 0.33 1.76 1.56
N LEU A 37 0.82 2.89 1.03
CA LEU A 37 1.77 3.75 1.72
C LEU A 37 1.05 4.92 2.37
N VAL A 38 1.33 5.17 3.65
CA VAL A 38 0.77 6.29 4.42
C VAL A 38 1.92 7.13 4.98
N PRO A 39 2.17 8.35 4.47
CA PRO A 39 3.18 9.24 5.03
C PRO A 39 2.90 9.55 6.51
N LYS A 40 3.92 9.42 7.36
CA LYS A 40 3.86 9.61 8.82
C LYS A 40 3.86 11.10 9.18
N ARG A 41 2.87 11.84 8.69
CA ARG A 41 2.64 13.28 8.94
C ARG A 41 1.20 13.51 9.38
N ALA A 42 1.01 14.33 10.40
CA ALA A 42 -0.32 14.67 10.88
C ALA A 42 -1.06 15.58 9.88
N ASN A 43 -2.38 15.42 9.77
CA ASN A 43 -3.28 16.28 8.98
C ASN A 43 -2.96 16.38 7.47
N LEU A 44 -2.20 15.43 6.93
CA LEU A 44 -1.87 15.37 5.52
C LEU A 44 -3.04 14.76 4.72
N LYS A 45 -3.43 15.41 3.62
CA LYS A 45 -4.54 14.96 2.74
C LYS A 45 -4.08 14.69 1.32
N GLU A 46 -3.26 15.60 0.78
CA GLU A 46 -2.75 15.53 -0.59
C GLU A 46 -1.24 15.36 -0.61
N LEU A 47 -0.72 14.72 -1.66
CA LEU A 47 0.74 14.55 -1.82
C LEU A 47 1.46 15.91 -1.90
N HIS A 48 0.86 16.89 -2.56
CA HIS A 48 1.45 18.23 -2.71
C HIS A 48 1.46 19.06 -1.41
N HIS A 49 0.81 18.59 -0.34
CA HIS A 49 0.95 19.21 0.99
C HIS A 49 2.30 18.88 1.64
N LEU A 50 3.02 17.87 1.15
CA LEU A 50 4.37 17.58 1.57
C LEU A 50 5.37 18.57 0.95
N PRO A 51 6.44 18.94 1.67
CA PRO A 51 7.60 19.58 1.05
C PRO A 51 8.14 18.72 -0.10
N MET A 52 8.70 19.35 -1.15
CA MET A 52 9.21 18.64 -2.33
C MET A 52 10.23 17.54 -1.98
N GLN A 53 11.06 17.75 -0.96
CA GLN A 53 12.02 16.74 -0.49
C GLN A 53 11.32 15.48 0.06
N GLU A 54 10.21 15.64 0.77
CA GLU A 54 9.42 14.51 1.27
C GLU A 54 8.61 13.85 0.14
N GLN A 55 8.17 14.60 -0.87
CA GLN A 55 7.58 14.00 -2.08
C GLN A 55 8.61 13.14 -2.82
N GLN A 56 9.87 13.58 -2.93
CA GLN A 56 10.96 12.78 -3.50
C GLN A 56 11.24 11.53 -2.66
N GLN A 57 11.25 11.65 -1.33
CA GLN A 57 11.37 10.50 -0.44
C GLN A 57 10.21 9.50 -0.63
N PHE A 58 8.97 9.99 -0.76
CA PHE A 58 7.83 9.15 -1.10
C PHE A 58 8.03 8.40 -2.43
N LEU A 59 8.57 9.05 -3.46
CA LEU A 59 8.84 8.38 -4.74
C LEU A 59 9.84 7.22 -4.61
N LEU A 60 10.88 7.37 -3.79
CA LEU A 60 11.83 6.28 -3.51
C LEU A 60 11.15 5.09 -2.82
N GLU A 61 10.27 5.37 -1.86
CA GLU A 61 9.51 4.35 -1.12
C GLU A 61 8.46 3.66 -2.00
N SER A 62 7.74 4.45 -2.81
CA SER A 62 6.78 3.98 -3.81
C SER A 62 7.44 3.06 -4.83
N GLN A 63 8.62 3.45 -5.33
CA GLN A 63 9.41 2.60 -6.24
C GLN A 63 9.77 1.26 -5.60
N ALA A 64 10.24 1.26 -4.34
CA ALA A 64 10.60 0.02 -3.65
C ALA A 64 9.40 -0.93 -3.51
N VAL A 65 8.21 -0.40 -3.19
CA VAL A 65 6.96 -1.19 -3.15
C VAL A 65 6.60 -1.73 -4.54
N SER A 66 6.61 -0.88 -5.57
CA SER A 66 6.30 -1.30 -6.95
C SER A 66 7.23 -2.42 -7.44
N GLN A 67 8.54 -2.28 -7.22
CA GLN A 67 9.53 -3.30 -7.58
C GLN A 67 9.32 -4.60 -6.80
N ALA A 68 9.00 -4.52 -5.51
CA ALA A 68 8.71 -5.70 -4.70
C ALA A 68 7.45 -6.43 -5.18
N LEU A 69 6.38 -5.69 -5.51
CA LEU A 69 5.16 -6.28 -6.08
C LEU A 69 5.44 -6.95 -7.43
N GLU A 70 6.19 -6.30 -8.31
CA GLU A 70 6.54 -6.84 -9.62
C GLU A 70 7.37 -8.12 -9.50
N ALA A 71 8.40 -8.11 -8.66
CA ALA A 71 9.27 -9.27 -8.43
C ALA A 71 8.52 -10.45 -7.77
N THR A 72 7.56 -10.17 -6.87
CA THR A 72 6.86 -11.20 -6.09
C THR A 72 5.72 -11.85 -6.86
N PHE A 73 5.01 -11.08 -7.69
CA PHE A 73 3.74 -11.52 -8.30
C PHE A 73 3.73 -11.53 -9.82
N ARG A 74 4.69 -10.87 -10.48
CA ARG A 74 4.74 -10.74 -11.95
C ARG A 74 3.39 -10.32 -12.56
N PRO A 75 2.76 -9.23 -12.07
CA PRO A 75 1.47 -8.80 -12.56
C PRO A 75 1.54 -8.35 -14.02
N ASP A 76 0.41 -8.41 -14.72
CA ASP A 76 0.27 -7.81 -16.06
C ASP A 76 0.46 -6.29 -16.00
N LYS A 77 0.04 -5.64 -14.90
CA LYS A 77 0.18 -4.19 -14.70
C LYS A 77 0.21 -3.81 -13.22
N LEU A 78 0.88 -2.70 -12.91
CA LEU A 78 0.71 -2.01 -11.62
C LEU A 78 -0.27 -0.84 -11.74
N ASN A 79 -1.15 -0.69 -10.77
CA ASN A 79 -1.97 0.52 -10.56
C ASN A 79 -1.47 1.27 -9.33
N LEU A 80 -1.40 2.60 -9.47
CA LEU A 80 -1.02 3.54 -8.42
C LEU A 80 -2.13 4.59 -8.30
N GLY A 81 -2.54 4.95 -7.08
CA GLY A 81 -3.56 5.99 -6.90
C GLY A 81 -3.56 6.59 -5.50
N ALA A 82 -3.67 7.92 -5.43
CA ALA A 82 -4.02 8.67 -4.22
C ALA A 82 -5.44 9.22 -4.43
N LEU A 83 -6.42 8.69 -3.70
CA LEU A 83 -7.84 9.06 -3.84
C LEU A 83 -8.33 9.79 -2.60
N GLY A 84 -8.61 9.06 -1.50
CA GLY A 84 -8.90 9.69 -0.21
C GLY A 84 -10.29 10.32 -0.05
N ASN A 85 -11.24 10.06 -0.94
CA ASN A 85 -12.59 10.69 -0.90
C ASN A 85 -13.33 10.47 0.44
N MET A 86 -13.20 9.28 1.05
CA MET A 86 -13.88 8.93 2.31
C MET A 86 -12.94 8.91 3.53
N VAL A 87 -11.66 8.58 3.32
CA VAL A 87 -10.63 8.57 4.35
C VAL A 87 -9.66 9.72 4.05
N PRO A 88 -9.71 10.84 4.79
CA PRO A 88 -9.01 12.06 4.42
C PRO A 88 -7.50 12.02 4.67
N GLN A 89 -7.01 11.09 5.49
CA GLN A 89 -5.57 10.93 5.70
C GLN A 89 -4.92 10.46 4.39
N LEU A 90 -3.89 11.16 3.91
CA LEU A 90 -3.19 10.79 2.68
C LEU A 90 -2.70 9.34 2.75
N HIS A 91 -3.11 8.55 1.77
CA HIS A 91 -2.67 7.19 1.57
C HIS A 91 -2.62 6.88 0.07
N ILE A 92 -1.61 6.13 -0.36
CA ILE A 92 -1.35 5.88 -1.77
C ILE A 92 -1.32 4.37 -2.01
N HIS A 93 -2.21 3.92 -2.87
CA HIS A 93 -2.42 2.52 -3.22
C HIS A 93 -1.41 2.06 -4.28
N HIS A 94 -0.83 0.89 -4.10
CA HIS A 94 0.04 0.18 -5.04
C HIS A 94 -0.54 -1.23 -5.24
N ILE A 95 -0.99 -1.55 -6.44
CA ILE A 95 -1.84 -2.71 -6.69
C ILE A 95 -1.28 -3.52 -7.86
N ALA A 96 -1.05 -4.80 -7.62
CA ALA A 96 -0.70 -5.77 -8.66
C ALA A 96 -1.99 -6.23 -9.36
N ARG A 97 -2.06 -6.02 -10.69
CA ARG A 97 -3.23 -6.31 -11.52
C ARG A 97 -2.96 -7.44 -12.52
N PHE A 98 -4.00 -8.21 -12.81
CA PHE A 98 -3.93 -9.37 -13.70
C PHE A 98 -5.12 -9.36 -14.65
N LYS A 99 -4.95 -9.86 -15.87
CA LYS A 99 -6.03 -9.90 -16.88
C LYS A 99 -7.23 -10.75 -16.45
N ASP A 100 -7.02 -11.67 -15.52
CA ASP A 100 -8.03 -12.57 -14.94
C ASP A 100 -8.52 -12.11 -13.55
N ASP A 101 -8.09 -10.95 -13.06
CA ASP A 101 -8.62 -10.40 -11.80
C ASP A 101 -10.07 -9.91 -11.96
N VAL A 102 -10.83 -9.95 -10.86
CA VAL A 102 -12.29 -9.69 -10.86
C VAL A 102 -12.70 -8.32 -11.39
N ALA A 103 -11.77 -7.35 -11.40
CA ALA A 103 -12.05 -5.97 -11.77
C ALA A 103 -11.42 -5.59 -13.12
N TRP A 104 -10.67 -6.47 -13.79
CA TRP A 104 -10.00 -6.14 -15.05
C TRP A 104 -11.00 -5.90 -16.19
N PRO A 105 -10.80 -4.89 -17.07
CA PRO A 105 -9.71 -3.89 -17.09
C PRO A 105 -10.00 -2.62 -16.27
N GLY A 106 -11.10 -2.59 -15.53
CA GLY A 106 -11.50 -1.47 -14.69
C GLY A 106 -10.65 -1.31 -13.41
N PRO A 107 -10.91 -0.25 -12.62
CA PRO A 107 -10.28 -0.05 -11.32
C PRO A 107 -10.80 -1.05 -10.28
N VAL A 108 -9.96 -1.45 -9.31
CA VAL A 108 -10.42 -2.30 -8.19
C VAL A 108 -11.30 -1.53 -7.19
N TRP A 109 -11.13 -0.21 -7.08
CA TRP A 109 -11.91 0.61 -6.14
C TRP A 109 -13.41 0.56 -6.49
N GLY A 110 -14.21 -0.02 -5.60
CA GLY A 110 -15.66 -0.18 -5.79
C GLY A 110 -16.07 -1.36 -6.67
N ASN A 111 -15.12 -2.16 -7.18
CA ASN A 111 -15.39 -3.31 -8.05
C ASN A 111 -14.85 -4.64 -7.48
N THR A 112 -14.61 -4.73 -6.17
CA THR A 112 -14.34 -5.99 -5.47
C THR A 112 -15.57 -6.41 -4.65
N LYS A 113 -15.59 -7.66 -4.16
CA LYS A 113 -16.62 -8.13 -3.25
C LYS A 113 -16.46 -7.59 -1.81
N GLY A 114 -15.32 -6.97 -1.50
CA GLY A 114 -14.98 -6.54 -0.15
C GLY A 114 -14.75 -7.68 0.83
N GLU A 115 -14.47 -8.88 0.33
CA GLU A 115 -14.18 -10.07 1.15
C GLU A 115 -12.73 -10.02 1.62
N PHE A 116 -12.52 -10.24 2.91
CA PHE A 116 -11.17 -10.29 3.46
C PHE A 116 -10.55 -11.66 3.27
N ARG A 117 -9.23 -11.69 3.06
CA ARG A 117 -8.43 -12.92 3.17
C ARG A 117 -8.59 -13.51 4.56
N THR A 118 -8.43 -14.82 4.65
CA THR A 118 -8.24 -15.48 5.94
C THR A 118 -6.96 -14.98 6.61
N GLU A 119 -6.83 -15.17 7.93
CA GLU A 119 -5.63 -14.76 8.66
C GLU A 119 -4.38 -15.47 8.16
N GLU A 120 -4.50 -16.75 7.78
CA GLU A 120 -3.40 -17.54 7.22
C GLU A 120 -2.92 -16.98 5.88
N GLU A 121 -3.84 -16.76 4.92
CA GLU A 121 -3.52 -16.16 3.62
C GLU A 121 -2.94 -14.75 3.76
N GLN A 122 -3.47 -13.96 4.71
CA GLN A 122 -2.97 -12.62 5.00
C GLN A 122 -1.53 -12.66 5.52
N ASN A 123 -1.22 -13.59 6.43
CA ASN A 123 0.12 -13.75 7.00
C ASN A 123 1.12 -14.31 5.97
N GLU A 124 0.70 -15.23 5.10
CA GLU A 124 1.53 -15.74 4.02
C GLU A 124 1.90 -14.61 3.05
N LEU A 125 0.91 -13.85 2.59
CA LEU A 125 1.12 -12.75 1.65
C LEU A 125 1.98 -11.63 2.27
N LEU A 126 1.73 -11.32 3.55
CA LEU A 126 2.55 -10.41 4.35
C LEU A 126 4.00 -10.88 4.37
N GLY A 127 4.26 -12.16 4.67
CA GLY A 127 5.60 -12.73 4.70
C GLY A 127 6.34 -12.61 3.37
N ARG A 128 5.66 -12.93 2.26
CA ARG A 128 6.21 -12.82 0.89
C ARG A 128 6.65 -11.38 0.58
N ILE A 129 5.74 -10.41 0.75
CA ILE A 129 6.03 -8.99 0.44
C ILE A 129 7.10 -8.44 1.39
N LYS A 130 7.00 -8.73 2.69
CA LYS A 130 7.93 -8.27 3.72
C LYS A 130 9.35 -8.77 3.45
N ASN A 131 9.52 -10.02 3.01
CA ASN A 131 10.82 -10.57 2.67
C ASN A 131 11.50 -9.83 1.51
N VAL A 132 10.77 -9.55 0.43
CA VAL A 132 11.34 -8.82 -0.71
C VAL A 132 11.62 -7.36 -0.35
N LEU A 133 10.71 -6.69 0.34
CA LEU A 133 10.92 -5.30 0.79
C LEU A 133 12.14 -5.14 1.70
N SER A 134 12.47 -6.17 2.49
CA SER A 134 13.62 -6.13 3.40
C SER A 134 14.97 -6.21 2.72
N LEU A 135 15.01 -6.41 1.41
CA LEU A 135 16.21 -6.24 0.59
C LEU A 135 16.52 -4.76 0.35
N SER A 136 15.53 -3.87 0.51
CA SER A 136 15.71 -2.42 0.43
C SER A 136 16.33 -1.89 1.72
N SER A 137 17.43 -1.14 1.61
CA SER A 137 18.13 -0.53 2.75
C SER A 137 17.31 0.54 3.47
N ILE A 138 16.27 1.07 2.82
CA ILE A 138 15.37 2.09 3.38
C ILE A 138 14.12 1.48 4.02
N PHE A 139 13.99 0.15 4.11
CA PHE A 139 12.82 -0.50 4.70
C PHE A 139 13.16 -1.18 6.02
N GLN A 140 12.32 -0.94 7.03
CA GLN A 140 12.38 -1.60 8.32
C GLN A 140 11.13 -2.46 8.54
N LYS A 141 11.32 -3.73 8.88
CA LYS A 141 10.22 -4.63 9.26
C LYS A 141 9.48 -4.11 10.51
N ALA A 142 8.15 -4.22 10.52
CA ALA A 142 7.36 -4.12 11.75
C ALA A 142 7.59 -5.31 12.68
#